data_AF-A0A9E1P1H1-F1
#
_entry.id   AF-A0A9E1P1H1-F1
#
_cell.length_a   1.000
_cell.length_b   1.000
_cell.length_c   1.000
_cell.angle_alpha   90.00
_cell.angle_beta   90.00
_cell.angle_gamma   90.00
#
_symmetry.space_group_name_H-M   'P 1'
#
loop_
_entity.id
_entity.type
_entity.pdbx_description
1 polymer ?
#
loop_
_entity_poly.entity_id
_entity_poly.type
_entity_poly.pdbx_seq_one_letter_code
_entity_poly.pdbx_strand_id
1 'polypeptide(L)'
;MLDFQLTHIALVGARIAAFHEYGFYSRNDLAMRRVAPREEDVSIDNLSEQTRDALLKAQLPIWIHNIIADPSFPARDRLLMPLRRFEGELHDSRNDEVISMVLSCGFKNHSFDPFDLPSAMPMRQRCAVVVHIGVWQAAYRKLETDLVTILASRAPSLASWCHAARLDHRVFH
;
A
#
# COMPACT_ATOMS: atom_id res chain seq x y z
N MET A 1 18.64 -6.35 7.48
CA MET A 1 17.96 -5.12 7.03
C MET A 1 16.47 -5.41 7.03
N LEU A 2 15.62 -4.46 7.43
CA LEU A 2 14.17 -4.59 7.23
C LEU A 2 13.92 -4.57 5.73
N ASP A 3 13.68 -5.74 5.12
CA ASP A 3 13.32 -5.83 3.71
C ASP A 3 12.10 -4.89 3.46
N PHE A 4 12.14 -4.10 2.37
CA PHE A 4 11.06 -3.19 1.93
C PHE A 4 10.86 -1.90 2.76
N GLN A 5 11.92 -1.38 3.36
CA GLN A 5 11.83 -0.14 4.14
C GLN A 5 11.32 1.04 3.31
N LEU A 6 11.85 1.27 2.10
CA LEU A 6 11.44 2.40 1.26
C LEU A 6 10.02 2.22 0.75
N THR A 7 9.64 1.01 0.37
CA THR A 7 8.28 0.66 -0.06
C THR A 7 7.28 0.93 1.06
N HIS A 8 7.59 0.50 2.29
CA HIS A 8 6.74 0.80 3.45
C HIS A 8 6.72 2.30 3.76
N ILE A 9 7.80 3.06 3.49
CA ILE A 9 7.80 4.53 3.68
C ILE A 9 6.86 5.14 2.64
N ALA A 10 7.06 4.80 1.38
CA ALA A 10 6.40 5.42 0.25
C ALA A 10 4.90 5.06 0.14
N LEU A 11 4.52 3.83 0.47
CA LEU A 11 3.16 3.33 0.21
C LEU A 11 2.33 3.12 1.48
N VAL A 12 2.95 3.09 2.66
CA VAL A 12 2.24 3.03 3.94
C VAL A 12 2.37 4.36 4.67
N GLY A 13 3.61 4.83 4.88
CA GLY A 13 3.85 6.10 5.58
C GLY A 13 3.25 7.31 4.87
N ALA A 14 3.48 7.44 3.56
CA ALA A 14 2.94 8.56 2.79
C ALA A 14 1.43 8.41 2.51
N ARG A 15 0.83 7.28 2.88
CA ARG A 15 -0.60 7.00 2.72
C ARG A 15 -1.24 6.61 4.05
N ILE A 16 -0.73 7.15 5.16
CA ILE A 16 -1.16 6.77 6.50
C ILE A 16 -2.66 7.03 6.74
N ALA A 17 -3.23 8.00 6.03
CA ALA A 17 -4.67 8.27 6.05
C ALA A 17 -5.54 7.04 5.71
N ALA A 18 -5.05 6.11 4.88
CA ALA A 18 -5.75 4.86 4.58
C ALA A 18 -5.90 3.93 5.81
N PHE A 19 -5.13 4.19 6.88
CA PHE A 19 -5.12 3.39 8.10
C PHE A 19 -5.85 4.06 9.28
N HIS A 20 -6.21 5.35 9.16
CA HIS A 20 -6.88 6.10 10.23
C HIS A 20 -8.20 5.44 10.65
N GLU A 21 -8.94 4.91 9.68
CA GLU A 21 -10.20 4.17 9.90
C GLU A 21 -10.05 2.87 10.70
N TYR A 22 -8.81 2.39 10.85
CA TYR A 22 -8.42 1.22 11.63
C TYR A 22 -7.72 1.61 12.94
N GLY A 23 -7.66 2.91 13.25
CA GLY A 23 -7.09 3.44 14.50
C GLY A 23 -5.58 3.68 14.49
N PHE A 24 -4.91 3.61 13.32
CA PHE A 24 -3.47 3.85 13.21
C PHE A 24 -3.18 5.20 12.57
N TYR A 25 -2.31 5.99 13.20
CA TYR A 25 -1.99 7.36 12.76
C TYR A 25 -0.50 7.55 12.43
N SER A 26 0.31 6.52 12.67
CA SER A 26 1.72 6.49 12.29
C SER A 26 2.15 5.08 11.90
N ARG A 27 3.23 4.97 11.11
CA ARG A 27 3.87 3.68 10.80
C ARG A 27 4.35 2.93 12.03
N ASN A 28 4.68 3.63 13.12
CA ASN A 28 5.14 2.99 14.34
C ASN A 28 3.98 2.24 15.02
N ASP A 29 2.75 2.76 14.92
CA ASP A 29 1.56 2.10 15.45
C ASP A 29 1.25 0.79 14.71
N LEU A 30 1.68 0.70 13.45
CA LEU A 30 1.53 -0.46 12.57
C LEU A 30 2.59 -1.55 12.80
N ALA A 31 3.61 -1.30 13.62
CA ALA A 31 4.69 -2.25 13.81
C ALA A 31 4.17 -3.58 14.37
N MET A 32 4.45 -4.69 13.66
CA MET A 32 4.07 -6.05 14.03
C MET A 32 2.55 -6.31 14.16
N ARG A 33 1.70 -5.43 13.61
CA ARG A 33 0.25 -5.60 13.63
C ARG A 33 -0.26 -5.89 12.22
N ARG A 34 -1.23 -6.79 12.11
CA ARG A 34 -2.00 -6.97 10.88
C ARG A 34 -3.08 -5.90 10.83
N VAL A 35 -3.47 -5.48 9.64
CA VAL A 35 -4.64 -4.61 9.43
C VAL A 35 -5.60 -5.35 8.53
N ALA A 36 -6.66 -5.91 9.11
CA ALA A 36 -7.68 -6.58 8.32
C ALA A 36 -8.64 -5.53 7.73
N PRO A 37 -8.90 -5.53 6.40
CA PRO A 37 -9.95 -4.71 5.81
C PRO A 37 -11.31 -4.95 6.48
N ARG A 38 -12.28 -4.04 6.36
CA ARG A 38 -13.58 -4.17 7.06
C ARG A 38 -14.43 -5.31 6.48
N GLU A 39 -15.39 -5.84 7.28
CA GLU A 39 -16.23 -6.98 6.88
C GLU A 39 -17.00 -6.73 5.57
N GLU A 40 -17.46 -5.51 5.35
CA GLU A 40 -18.12 -5.06 4.11
C GLU A 40 -17.21 -5.20 2.88
N ASP A 41 -15.89 -5.15 3.08
CA ASP A 41 -14.89 -5.26 2.01
C ASP A 41 -14.51 -6.72 1.68
N VAL A 42 -15.02 -7.74 2.39
CA VAL A 42 -14.48 -9.12 2.30
C VAL A 42 -15.51 -10.16 1.90
N SER A 43 -16.14 -9.91 0.76
CA SER A 43 -16.57 -10.97 -0.15
C SER A 43 -15.75 -10.92 -1.45
N ILE A 44 -14.43 -10.70 -1.34
CA ILE A 44 -13.49 -10.58 -2.48
C ILE A 44 -13.62 -11.77 -3.45
N ASP A 45 -13.98 -12.94 -2.94
CA ASP A 45 -14.24 -14.17 -3.69
C ASP A 45 -15.55 -14.16 -4.48
N ASN A 46 -16.58 -13.44 -4.00
CA ASN A 46 -17.90 -13.34 -4.65
C ASN A 46 -18.08 -12.09 -5.50
N LEU A 47 -17.13 -11.15 -5.47
CA LEU A 47 -17.16 -9.96 -6.32
C LEU A 47 -16.86 -10.30 -7.78
N SER A 48 -17.43 -9.52 -8.70
CA SER A 48 -17.00 -9.54 -10.10
C SER A 48 -15.52 -9.16 -10.20
N GLU A 49 -14.84 -9.63 -11.25
CA GLU A 49 -13.42 -9.34 -11.46
C GLU A 49 -13.12 -7.84 -11.45
N GLN A 50 -13.94 -7.04 -12.15
CA GLN A 50 -13.76 -5.58 -12.21
C GLN A 50 -13.90 -4.92 -10.83
N THR A 51 -14.92 -5.29 -10.06
CA THR A 51 -15.16 -4.71 -8.73
C THR A 51 -14.09 -5.16 -7.74
N ARG A 52 -13.68 -6.43 -7.80
CA ARG A 52 -12.59 -6.97 -6.99
C ARG A 52 -11.28 -6.23 -7.25
N ASP A 53 -10.90 -6.05 -8.50
CA ASP A 53 -9.64 -5.40 -8.84
C ASP A 53 -9.66 -3.93 -8.44
N ALA A 54 -10.79 -3.23 -8.61
CA ALA A 54 -10.96 -1.87 -8.13
C ALA A 54 -10.81 -1.76 -6.60
N LEU A 55 -11.41 -2.70 -5.85
CA LEU A 55 -11.29 -2.76 -4.39
C LEU A 55 -9.84 -3.03 -3.96
N LEU A 56 -9.18 -4.02 -4.57
CA LEU A 56 -7.79 -4.36 -4.29
C LEU A 56 -6.85 -3.17 -4.54
N LYS A 57 -7.09 -2.40 -5.61
CA LYS A 57 -6.35 -1.17 -5.91
C LYS A 57 -6.58 -0.07 -4.89
N ALA A 58 -7.83 0.18 -4.52
CA ALA A 58 -8.18 1.20 -3.53
C ALA A 58 -7.54 0.91 -2.15
N GLN A 59 -7.41 -0.37 -1.80
CA GLN A 59 -6.85 -0.82 -0.53
C GLN A 59 -5.37 -1.22 -0.61
N LEU A 60 -4.67 -0.88 -1.70
CA LEU A 60 -3.29 -1.31 -1.93
C LEU A 60 -2.32 -1.01 -0.77
N PRO A 61 -2.37 0.15 -0.08
CA PRO A 61 -1.54 0.41 1.10
C PRO A 61 -1.70 -0.65 2.19
N ILE A 62 -2.94 -1.07 2.47
CA ILE A 62 -3.28 -2.05 3.49
C ILE A 62 -2.71 -3.42 3.10
N TRP A 63 -2.89 -3.84 1.84
CA TRP A 63 -2.34 -5.10 1.35
C TRP A 63 -0.82 -5.13 1.44
N ILE A 64 -0.14 -4.07 0.99
CA ILE A 64 1.32 -3.96 1.04
C ILE A 64 1.83 -4.05 2.48
N HIS A 65 1.21 -3.33 3.40
CA HIS A 65 1.56 -3.38 4.81
C HIS A 65 1.50 -4.83 5.35
N ASN A 66 0.40 -5.53 5.10
CA ASN A 66 0.23 -6.91 5.57
C ASN A 66 1.19 -7.90 4.91
N ILE A 67 1.48 -7.76 3.62
CA ILE A 67 2.47 -8.61 2.92
C ILE A 67 3.85 -8.48 3.57
N ILE A 68 4.22 -7.26 3.98
CA ILE A 68 5.51 -6.98 4.63
C ILE A 68 5.49 -7.49 6.08
N ALA A 69 4.43 -7.20 6.83
CA ALA A 69 4.34 -7.43 8.27
C ALA A 69 4.01 -8.88 8.66
N ASP A 70 3.30 -9.63 7.83
CA ASP A 70 2.85 -10.99 8.13
C ASP A 70 3.54 -12.04 7.23
N PRO A 71 4.48 -12.85 7.77
CA PRO A 71 5.10 -13.94 7.04
C PRO A 71 4.12 -14.99 6.51
N SER A 72 2.95 -15.13 7.13
CA SER A 72 1.90 -16.08 6.76
C SER A 72 0.90 -15.55 5.72
N PHE A 73 1.11 -14.33 5.22
CA PHE A 73 0.21 -13.71 4.25
C PHE A 73 0.06 -14.59 2.98
N PRO A 74 -1.15 -14.73 2.41
CA PRO A 74 -1.39 -15.60 1.26
C PRO A 74 -0.53 -15.25 0.03
N ALA A 75 0.13 -16.27 -0.54
CA ALA A 75 1.01 -16.14 -1.70
C ALA A 75 2.12 -15.07 -1.55
N ARG A 76 2.56 -14.82 -0.31
CA ARG A 76 3.61 -13.85 0.00
C ARG A 76 4.84 -14.06 -0.86
N ASP A 77 5.31 -15.29 -1.01
CA ASP A 77 6.44 -15.67 -1.85
C ASP A 77 6.39 -15.06 -3.26
N ARG A 78 5.21 -15.02 -3.88
CA ARG A 78 4.97 -14.43 -5.20
C ARG A 78 4.87 -12.91 -5.16
N LEU A 79 4.30 -12.36 -4.09
CA LEU A 79 4.10 -10.93 -3.88
C LEU A 79 5.41 -10.20 -3.52
N LEU A 80 6.40 -10.90 -2.98
CA LEU A 80 7.70 -10.32 -2.64
C LEU A 80 8.46 -9.82 -3.87
N MET A 81 8.36 -10.47 -5.04
CA MET A 81 9.15 -10.06 -6.20
C MET A 81 8.70 -8.72 -6.81
N PRO A 82 7.40 -8.44 -7.00
CA PRO A 82 6.91 -7.09 -7.30
C PRO A 82 7.39 -6.03 -6.30
N LEU A 83 7.30 -6.32 -4.99
CA LEU A 83 7.77 -5.41 -3.96
C LEU A 83 9.28 -5.17 -4.04
N ARG A 84 10.09 -6.20 -4.33
CA ARG A 84 11.55 -6.06 -4.46
C ARG A 84 11.93 -5.19 -5.65
N ARG A 85 11.24 -5.36 -6.78
CA ARG A 85 11.44 -4.51 -7.95
C ARG A 85 11.10 -3.07 -7.62
N PHE A 86 9.94 -2.82 -7.00
CA PHE A 86 9.56 -1.46 -6.61
C PHE A 86 10.53 -0.84 -5.60
N GLU A 87 10.98 -1.59 -4.60
CA GLU A 87 12.04 -1.15 -3.67
C GLU A 87 13.31 -0.74 -4.41
N GLY A 88 13.73 -1.54 -5.41
CA GLY A 88 14.86 -1.22 -6.29
C GLY A 88 14.67 0.08 -7.06
N GLU A 89 13.51 0.27 -7.69
CA GLU A 89 13.18 1.52 -8.40
C GLU A 89 13.24 2.74 -7.48
N LEU A 90 12.75 2.62 -6.22
CA LEU A 90 12.84 3.69 -5.23
C LEU A 90 14.30 3.99 -4.83
N HIS A 91 15.15 2.97 -4.76
CA HIS A 91 16.58 3.14 -4.50
C HIS A 91 17.27 3.85 -5.66
N ASP A 92 17.05 3.38 -6.89
CA ASP A 92 17.71 3.89 -8.10
C ASP A 92 17.26 5.32 -8.42
N SER A 93 16.00 5.64 -8.13
CA SER A 93 15.40 6.93 -8.43
C SER A 93 15.21 7.81 -7.19
N ARG A 94 16.02 7.61 -6.14
CA ARG A 94 15.89 8.38 -4.88
C ARG A 94 16.01 9.91 -5.06
N ASN A 95 16.72 10.35 -6.09
CA ASN A 95 16.91 11.76 -6.42
C ASN A 95 15.82 12.35 -7.32
N ASP A 96 14.88 11.53 -7.80
CA ASP A 96 13.68 12.01 -8.50
C ASP A 96 12.83 12.86 -7.54
N GLU A 97 12.30 13.97 -8.02
CA GLU A 97 11.61 14.97 -7.21
C GLU A 97 10.37 14.39 -6.52
N VAL A 98 9.56 13.63 -7.26
CA VAL A 98 8.31 13.05 -6.73
C VAL A 98 8.63 11.92 -5.75
N ILE A 99 9.57 11.03 -6.10
CA ILE A 99 10.00 9.95 -5.19
C ILE A 99 10.57 10.51 -3.90
N SER A 100 11.48 11.49 -3.98
CA SER A 100 12.07 12.13 -2.80
C SER A 100 11.00 12.78 -1.91
N MET A 101 10.01 13.43 -2.53
CA MET A 101 8.90 14.04 -1.79
C MET A 101 8.01 12.99 -1.11
N VAL A 102 7.63 11.93 -1.82
CA VAL A 102 6.86 10.80 -1.25
C VAL A 102 7.61 10.17 -0.09
N LEU A 103 8.91 9.89 -0.24
CA LEU A 103 9.71 9.30 0.83
C LEU A 103 9.83 10.24 2.05
N SER A 104 10.01 11.54 1.80
CA SER A 104 10.08 12.54 2.86
C SER A 104 8.77 12.68 3.64
N CYS A 105 7.63 12.71 2.94
CA CYS A 105 6.31 12.72 3.55
C CYS A 105 6.07 11.44 4.33
N GLY A 106 6.38 10.28 3.74
CA GLY A 106 6.15 8.99 4.38
C GLY A 106 7.02 8.74 5.60
N PHE A 107 8.24 9.27 5.64
CA PHE A 107 9.09 9.21 6.82
C PHE A 107 8.49 10.00 7.99
N LYS A 108 7.83 11.12 7.69
CA LYS A 108 7.14 11.98 8.67
C LYS A 108 5.71 11.53 8.98
N ASN A 109 5.22 10.44 8.36
CA ASN A 109 3.81 10.03 8.37
C ASN A 109 2.86 11.16 7.94
N HIS A 110 3.29 11.97 6.98
CA HIS A 110 2.43 12.96 6.34
C HIS A 110 1.83 12.36 5.08
N SER A 111 0.51 12.42 4.96
CA SER A 111 -0.20 11.91 3.78
C SER A 111 0.15 12.73 2.54
N PHE A 112 0.62 12.04 1.50
CA PHE A 112 0.90 12.59 0.20
C PHE A 112 0.76 11.49 -0.86
N ASP A 113 -0.25 11.62 -1.73
CA ASP A 113 -0.42 10.78 -2.91
C ASP A 113 -0.16 11.62 -4.18
N PRO A 114 0.86 11.30 -4.98
CA PRO A 114 1.12 12.00 -6.25
C PRO A 114 -0.04 11.97 -7.25
N PHE A 115 -0.98 11.02 -7.12
CA PHE A 115 -2.15 10.92 -7.98
C PHE A 115 -3.37 11.67 -7.46
N ASP A 116 -3.38 12.05 -6.18
CA ASP A 116 -4.49 12.76 -5.53
C ASP A 116 -3.94 13.96 -4.75
N LEU A 117 -3.57 14.99 -5.50
CA LEU A 117 -2.92 16.18 -4.94
C LEU A 117 -3.93 17.01 -4.13
N PRO A 118 -3.60 17.41 -2.89
CA PRO A 118 -4.49 18.21 -2.06
C PRO A 118 -4.91 19.52 -2.75
N SER A 119 -6.18 19.90 -2.61
CA SER A 119 -6.69 21.16 -3.16
C SER A 119 -5.98 22.40 -2.61
N ALA A 120 -5.50 22.32 -1.36
CA ALA A 120 -4.72 23.37 -0.70
C ALA A 120 -3.27 23.48 -1.19
N MET A 121 -2.77 22.54 -2.01
CA MET A 121 -1.41 22.59 -2.53
C MET A 121 -1.24 23.76 -3.52
N PRO A 122 -0.22 24.62 -3.37
CA PRO A 122 0.05 25.70 -4.32
C PRO A 122 0.17 25.21 -5.76
N MET A 123 -0.43 25.93 -6.72
CA MET A 123 -0.47 25.52 -8.13
C MET A 123 0.92 25.22 -8.70
N ARG A 124 1.92 26.03 -8.36
CA ARG A 124 3.32 25.81 -8.80
C ARG A 124 3.85 24.44 -8.36
N GLN A 125 3.55 24.00 -7.14
CA GLN A 125 3.95 22.69 -6.64
C GLN A 125 3.17 21.58 -7.34
N ARG A 126 1.86 21.77 -7.58
CA ARG A 126 1.05 20.81 -8.35
C ARG A 126 1.61 20.59 -9.76
N CYS A 127 1.98 21.68 -10.45
CA CYS A 127 2.63 21.60 -11.76
C CYS A 127 3.97 20.85 -11.70
N ALA A 128 4.81 21.13 -10.70
CA ALA A 128 6.09 20.44 -10.53
C ALA A 128 5.89 18.92 -10.37
N VAL A 129 4.94 18.50 -9.52
CA VAL A 129 4.61 17.07 -9.37
C VAL A 129 4.18 16.47 -10.70
N VAL A 130 3.25 17.10 -11.42
CA VAL A 130 2.76 16.58 -12.71
C VAL A 130 3.88 16.46 -13.75
N VAL A 131 4.81 17.41 -13.80
CA VAL A 131 5.95 17.37 -14.72
C VAL A 131 6.90 16.21 -14.40
N HIS A 132 7.13 15.92 -13.12
CA HIS A 132 8.09 14.93 -12.66
C HIS A 132 7.48 13.58 -12.27
N ILE A 133 6.17 13.38 -12.42
CA ILE A 133 5.46 12.17 -11.95
C ILE A 133 5.85 10.89 -12.71
N GLY A 134 6.47 11.01 -13.90
CA GLY A 134 6.64 9.90 -14.84
C GLY A 134 7.30 8.65 -14.22
N VAL A 135 8.38 8.83 -13.47
CA VAL A 135 9.13 7.71 -12.85
C VAL A 135 8.29 7.02 -11.78
N TRP A 136 7.71 7.80 -10.86
CA TRP A 136 6.78 7.31 -9.85
C TRP A 136 5.60 6.56 -10.48
N GLN A 137 4.98 7.15 -11.51
CA GLN A 137 3.82 6.58 -12.18
C GLN A 137 4.12 5.25 -12.84
N ALA A 138 5.25 5.13 -13.53
CA ALA A 138 5.66 3.89 -14.16
C ALA A 138 5.92 2.78 -13.12
N ALA A 139 6.67 3.09 -12.07
CA ALA A 139 6.98 2.15 -11.00
C ALA A 139 5.71 1.70 -10.25
N TYR A 140 4.85 2.66 -9.87
CA TYR A 140 3.62 2.38 -9.13
C TYR A 140 2.63 1.56 -9.95
N ARG A 141 2.40 1.90 -11.24
CA ARG A 141 1.45 1.15 -12.09
C ARG A 141 1.88 -0.31 -12.30
N LYS A 142 3.18 -0.54 -12.45
CA LYS A 142 3.74 -1.88 -12.58
C LYS A 142 3.54 -2.68 -11.29
N LEU A 143 3.85 -2.08 -10.14
CA LEU A 143 3.60 -2.69 -8.83
C LEU A 143 2.12 -3.01 -8.63
N GLU A 144 1.23 -2.02 -8.85
CA GLU A 144 -0.21 -2.16 -8.68
C GLU A 144 -0.75 -3.30 -9.52
N THR A 145 -0.40 -3.33 -10.82
CA THR A 145 -0.85 -4.38 -11.75
C THR A 145 -0.41 -5.76 -11.25
N ASP A 146 0.89 -5.93 -10.97
CA ASP A 146 1.44 -7.22 -10.57
C ASP A 146 0.85 -7.70 -9.23
N LEU A 147 0.73 -6.82 -8.24
CA LEU A 147 0.15 -7.17 -6.94
C LEU A 147 -1.33 -7.52 -7.07
N VAL A 148 -2.13 -6.68 -7.76
CA VAL A 148 -3.57 -6.91 -7.89
C VAL A 148 -3.84 -8.21 -8.63
N THR A 149 -3.10 -8.50 -9.71
CA THR A 149 -3.23 -9.79 -10.43
C THR A 149 -2.95 -10.97 -9.50
N ILE A 150 -1.88 -10.92 -8.70
CA ILE A 150 -1.55 -12.03 -7.79
C ILE A 150 -2.61 -12.14 -6.67
N LEU A 151 -3.00 -11.03 -6.06
CA LEU A 151 -4.02 -10.98 -5.00
C LEU A 151 -5.37 -11.51 -5.51
N ALA A 152 -5.84 -11.04 -6.67
CA ALA A 152 -7.07 -11.49 -7.31
C ALA A 152 -7.05 -13.01 -7.58
N SER A 153 -5.91 -13.56 -8.04
CA SER A 153 -5.75 -15.01 -8.27
C SER A 153 -5.83 -15.84 -6.98
N ARG A 154 -5.76 -15.20 -5.81
CA ARG A 154 -5.79 -15.79 -4.47
C ARG A 154 -6.97 -15.30 -3.63
N ALA A 155 -8.02 -14.77 -4.26
CA ALA A 155 -9.19 -14.22 -3.57
C ALA A 155 -9.76 -15.11 -2.45
N PRO A 156 -9.93 -16.45 -2.60
CA PRO A 156 -10.44 -17.29 -1.51
C PRO A 156 -9.49 -17.36 -0.30
N SER A 157 -8.18 -17.41 -0.54
CA SER A 157 -7.17 -17.43 0.52
C SER A 157 -7.08 -16.08 1.22
N LEU A 158 -7.23 -14.97 0.49
CA LEU A 158 -7.31 -13.63 1.06
C LEU A 158 -8.54 -13.47 1.95
N ALA A 159 -9.71 -13.93 1.49
CA ALA A 159 -10.93 -13.88 2.30
C ALA A 159 -10.77 -14.64 3.62
N SER A 160 -10.18 -15.83 3.56
CA SER A 160 -9.87 -16.66 4.74
C SER A 160 -8.87 -15.95 5.69
N TRP A 161 -7.81 -15.37 5.15
CA TRP A 161 -6.81 -14.63 5.93
C TRP A 161 -7.42 -13.40 6.62
N CYS A 162 -8.25 -12.63 5.90
CA CYS A 162 -8.95 -11.48 6.46
C CYS A 162 -9.88 -11.87 7.60
N HIS A 163 -10.61 -12.99 7.45
CA HIS A 163 -11.46 -13.51 8.52
C HIS A 163 -10.65 -13.85 9.78
N ALA A 164 -9.54 -14.59 9.63
CA ALA A 164 -8.65 -14.92 10.74
C ALA A 164 -8.05 -13.67 11.41
N ALA A 165 -7.53 -12.73 10.62
CA ALA A 165 -6.93 -11.50 11.13
C ALA A 165 -7.90 -10.62 11.95
N ARG A 166 -9.20 -10.66 11.64
CA ARG A 166 -10.24 -9.97 12.43
C ARG A 166 -10.55 -10.67 13.74
N LEU A 167 -10.59 -12.01 13.74
CA LEU A 167 -10.79 -12.77 14.97
C LEU A 167 -9.67 -12.48 15.97
N ASP A 168 -8.43 -12.41 15.49
CA ASP A 168 -7.29 -12.05 16.33
C ASP A 168 -7.41 -10.65 16.94
N HIS A 169 -8.01 -9.68 16.23
CA HIS A 169 -8.27 -8.34 16.77
C HIS A 169 -9.37 -8.31 17.84
N ARG A 170 -10.35 -9.21 17.79
CA ARG A 170 -11.44 -9.29 18.77
C ARG A 170 -11.01 -9.90 20.11
N VAL A 171 -9.84 -10.53 20.19
CA VAL A 171 -9.31 -11.13 21.43
C VAL A 171 -8.60 -10.09 22.32
N PHE A 172 -8.20 -8.94 21.76
CA PHE A 172 -7.46 -7.89 22.47
C PHE A 172 -8.30 -6.65 22.84
N HIS A 173 -9.62 -6.71 22.65
CA HIS A 173 -10.61 -5.70 23.07
C HIS A 173 -11.65 -6.35 23.98
#